data_AF-A0A7J7XJB1-F1
#
_entry.id   AF-A0A7J7XJB1-F1
#
_cell.length_a   1.000
_cell.length_b   1.000
_cell.length_c   1.000
_cell.angle_alpha   90.00
_cell.angle_beta   90.00
_cell.angle_gamma   90.00
#
_symmetry.space_group_name_H-M   'P 1'
#
loop_
_entity.id
_entity.type
_entity.pdbx_description
1 polymer ?
#
loop_
_entity_poly.entity_id
_entity_poly.type
_entity_poly.pdbx_seq_one_letter_code
_entity_poly.pdbx_strand_id
1 'polypeptide(L)' 'MIPGPWNGAHMLYRRVIRPLFLKHHEAVDNIMRDLSGRALDAAAGVTRDAKVTVTQLQKDK' A
#
# COMPACT_ATOMS: atom_id res chain seq x y z
N MET A 1 -30.40 8.08 4.35
CA MET A 1 -29.25 7.97 5.27
C MET A 1 -29.72 7.09 6.41
N ILE A 2 -29.20 5.88 6.60
CA ILE A 2 -29.73 4.96 7.64
C ILE A 2 -29.07 5.33 8.97
N PRO A 3 -29.77 5.96 9.92
CA PRO A 3 -29.21 6.32 11.20
C PRO A 3 -29.52 5.18 12.17
N GLY A 4 -28.55 4.30 12.41
CA GLY A 4 -28.70 3.28 13.44
C GLY A 4 -27.56 2.26 13.48
N PRO A 5 -27.26 1.68 14.66
CA PRO A 5 -26.21 0.67 14.86
C PRO A 5 -26.46 -0.65 14.08
N TRP A 6 -27.54 -0.73 13.31
CA TRP A 6 -27.98 -1.87 12.50
C TRP A 6 -27.40 -1.87 11.08
N ASN A 7 -26.31 -1.14 10.83
CA ASN A 7 -25.53 -1.38 9.63
C ASN A 7 -24.81 -2.73 9.82
N GLY A 8 -25.36 -3.80 9.25
CA GLY A 8 -24.82 -5.16 9.40
C GLY A 8 -23.33 -5.25 9.04
N ALA A 9 -22.88 -4.43 8.08
CA ALA A 9 -21.47 -4.29 7.74
C ALA A 9 -20.65 -3.66 8.90
N HIS A 10 -21.21 -2.71 9.64
CA HIS A 10 -20.56 -2.07 10.79
C HIS A 10 -20.43 -3.03 11.98
N MET A 11 -21.45 -3.86 12.23
CA MET A 11 -21.36 -4.93 13.23
C MET A 11 -20.33 -6.00 12.82
N LEU A 12 -20.37 -6.44 11.56
CA LEU A 12 -19.41 -7.41 11.02
C LEU A 12 -17.98 -6.86 11.09
N TYR A 13 -17.79 -5.60 10.73
CA TYR A 13 -16.50 -4.94 10.79
C TYR A 13 -15.99 -4.87 12.23
N ARG A 14 -16.78 -4.38 13.18
CA ARG A 14 -16.35 -4.22 14.57
C ARG A 14 -16.14 -5.55 15.30
N ARG A 15 -16.97 -6.55 15.04
CA ARG A 15 -17.01 -7.79 15.83
C ARG A 15 -16.16 -8.91 15.26
N VAL A 16 -15.94 -8.93 13.94
CA VAL A 16 -15.25 -10.02 13.25
C VAL A 16 -13.99 -9.52 12.56
N ILE A 17 -14.13 -8.57 11.63
CA ILE A 17 -13.02 -8.15 10.76
C ILE A 17 -11.93 -7.44 11.58
N ARG A 18 -12.30 -6.49 12.43
CA ARG A 18 -11.38 -5.70 13.26
C ARG A 18 -10.52 -6.55 14.20
N PRO A 19 -11.07 -7.44 15.05
CA PRO A 19 -10.23 -8.26 15.93
C PRO A 19 -9.36 -9.28 15.18
N LEU A 20 -9.80 -9.79 14.01
CA LEU A 20 -8.95 -10.65 13.17
C LEU A 20 -7.77 -9.88 12.59
N PHE A 21 -8.01 -8.67 12.07
CA PHE A 21 -6.94 -7.78 11.59
C PHE A 21 -5.96 -7.41 12.70
N LEU A 22 -6.46 -7.09 13.91
CA LEU A 22 -5.61 -6.75 15.05
C LEU A 22 -4.76 -7.95 15.52
N LYS A 23 -5.33 -9.16 15.52
CA LYS A 23 -4.58 -10.39 15.84
C LYS A 23 -3.49 -10.70 14.82
N HIS A 24 -3.66 -10.28 13.57
CA HIS A 24 -2.69 -10.51 12.49
C HIS A 24 -1.98 -9.23 12.09
N HIS A 25 -2.00 -8.22 12.96
CA HIS A 25 -1.45 -6.90 12.66
C HIS A 25 0.02 -6.99 12.30
N GLU A 26 0.83 -7.81 12.98
CA GLU A 26 2.24 -7.99 12.63
C GLU A 26 2.44 -8.63 11.26
N ALA A 27 1.62 -9.63 10.89
CA ALA A 27 1.70 -10.25 9.58
C ALA A 27 1.29 -9.28 8.47
N VAL A 28 0.20 -8.52 8.70
CA VAL A 28 -0.27 -7.49 7.77
C VAL A 28 0.74 -6.35 7.65
N ASP A 29 1.30 -5.88 8.76
CA ASP A 29 2.32 -4.83 8.80
C ASP A 29 3.59 -5.26 8.08
N ASN A 30 4.02 -6.51 8.26
CA ASN A 30 5.20 -7.05 7.59
C ASN A 30 4.99 -7.15 6.06
N ILE A 31 3.79 -7.58 5.62
CA ILE A 31 3.43 -7.61 4.18
C ILE A 31 3.35 -6.18 3.61
N MET A 32 2.74 -5.25 4.35
CA MET A 32 2.64 -3.85 3.94
C MET A 32 4.03 -3.22 3.81
N ARG A 33 4.95 -3.55 4.72
CA ARG A 33 6.32 -3.08 4.73
C ARG A 33 7.15 -3.66 3.57
N ASP A 34 7.00 -4.95 3.25
CA ASP A 34 7.63 -5.56 2.07
C ASP A 34 7.07 -4.95 0.77
N LEU A 35 5.74 -4.79 0.68
CA LEU A 35 5.09 -4.17 -0.47
C LEU A 35 5.53 -2.71 -0.65
N SER A 36 5.60 -1.95 0.45
CA SER A 36 6.10 -0.56 0.44
C SER A 36 7.56 -0.50 0.04
N GLY A 37 8.41 -1.39 0.58
CA GLY A 37 9.81 -1.50 0.19
C GLY A 37 9.98 -1.78 -1.30
N ARG A 38 9.21 -2.73 -1.86
CA ARG A 38 9.22 -3.04 -3.29
C ARG A 38 8.66 -1.93 -4.16
N ALA A 39 7.62 -1.24 -3.69
CA ALA A 39 7.07 -0.08 -4.40
C ALA A 39 8.08 1.07 -4.45
N LEU A 40 8.80 1.31 -3.34
CA LEU A 40 9.87 2.29 -3.27
C LEU A 40 11.06 1.90 -4.17
N ASP A 41 11.44 0.63 -4.18
CA ASP A 41 12.50 0.12 -5.05
C ASP A 41 12.11 0.23 -6.53
N ALA A 42 10.87 -0.10 -6.89
CA ALA A 42 10.34 0.08 -8.23
C ALA A 42 10.28 1.56 -8.63
N ALA A 43 9.87 2.45 -7.74
CA ALA A 43 9.90 3.90 -7.98
C ALA A 43 11.33 4.43 -8.13
N ALA A 44 12.27 3.90 -7.35
CA ALA A 44 13.70 4.22 -7.45
C ALA A 44 14.33 3.67 -8.75
N GLY A 45 13.90 2.51 -9.21
CA GLY A 45 14.23 1.96 -10.53
C GLY A 45 13.74 2.89 -11.62
N VAL A 46 12.44 3.20 -11.64
CA VAL A 46 11.83 4.12 -12.61
C VAL A 46 12.50 5.50 -12.61
N THR A 47 12.86 6.06 -11.44
CA THR A 47 13.57 7.35 -11.40
C THR A 47 15.03 7.23 -11.89
N ARG A 48 15.71 6.11 -11.65
CA ARG A 48 17.05 5.84 -12.21
C ARG A 48 16.98 5.70 -13.72
N ASP A 49 16.04 4.92 -14.23
CA ASP A 49 15.84 4.73 -15.67
C ASP A 49 15.43 6.03 -16.34
N ALA A 50 14.58 6.84 -15.70
CA ALA A 50 14.25 8.18 -16.18
C ALA A 50 15.49 9.10 -16.19
N LYS A 51 16.32 9.09 -15.14
CA LYS A 51 17.56 9.88 -15.11
C LYS A 51 18.56 9.43 -16.18
N VAL A 52 18.74 8.13 -16.38
CA VAL A 52 19.60 7.57 -17.45
C VAL A 52 19.05 7.95 -18.81
N THR A 53 17.75 7.80 -19.03
CA THR A 53 17.09 8.17 -20.29
C THR A 53 17.24 9.67 -20.57
N VAL A 54 17.03 10.53 -19.58
CA VAL A 54 17.19 11.99 -19.71
C VAL A 54 18.65 12.37 -19.99
N THR A 55 19.62 11.73 -19.34
CA THR A 55 21.05 12.00 -19.62
C THR A 55 21.50 11.48 -20.98
N GLN A 56 20.96 10.35 -21.45
CA GLN A 56 21.21 9.84 -22.81
C GLN A 56 20.59 10.75 -23.89
N LEU A 57 19.36 11.24 -23.68
CA LEU A 57 18.70 12.22 -24.56
C LEU A 57 19.44 13.57 -24.64
N GLN A 58 20.17 13.94 -23.58
CA GLN A 58 20.94 15.18 -23.52
C GLN A 58 22.35 15.03 -24.07
N LYS A 59 22.88 13.81 -24.20
CA LYS A 59 24.18 13.51 -24.80
C LYS A 59 24.13 13.35 -26.33
N ASP A 60 22.93 13.15 -26.88
CA ASP A 60 22.66 13.00 -28.33
C ASP A 60 22.32 14.35 -29.02
N LYS A 61 22.55 15.48 -28.33
CA LYS A 61 22.45 16.86 -28.88
C LYS A 61 23.81 17.52 -28.89
#